data_AF-A0A3Q7IIS4-F1
#
_entry.id   AF-A0A3Q7IIS4-F1
#
_cell.length_a   1.000
_cell.length_b   1.000
_cell.length_c   1.000
_cell.angle_alpha   90.00
_cell.angle_beta   90.00
_cell.angle_gamma   90.00
#
_symmetry.space_group_name_H-M   'P 1'
#
loop_
_entity.id
_entity.type
_entity.pdbx_description
1 polymer ?
#
loop_
_entity_poly.entity_id
_entity_poly.type
_entity_poly.pdbx_seq_one_letter_code
_entity_poly.pdbx_strand_id
1 'polypeptide(L)'
;MSGVKYEVAKFNGDNGFSTWQRTMKDLLIQQSLHKALGESTIDEVAEHKEQPDEFVEQGEQLGQDKELIAKLKKDLSKSFDMKDLGPAQQILGMNIVRERIKRKLWLSQEKYIERVLERFNMKSAKPVSTPLASHLKLSKQMCPTTKEEKEGIAKVPYSSAVGSLMYVMVCTRPDIAHTVGVVSRFLENPGKEH
;
A
#
# COMPACT_ATOMS: atom_id res chain seq x y z
N MET A 1 -22.77 13.59 -44.78
CA MET A 1 -21.83 13.86 -43.67
C MET A 1 -22.07 12.85 -42.58
N SER A 2 -21.33 11.74 -42.58
CA SER A 2 -21.44 10.70 -41.56
C SER A 2 -20.72 11.17 -40.29
N GLY A 3 -21.48 11.57 -39.28
CA GLY A 3 -20.93 11.88 -37.96
C GLY A 3 -20.39 10.60 -37.34
N VAL A 4 -19.06 10.45 -37.33
CA VAL A 4 -18.38 9.38 -36.61
C VAL A 4 -18.65 9.62 -35.12
N LYS A 5 -19.58 8.85 -34.55
CA LYS A 5 -19.70 8.72 -33.10
C LYS A 5 -18.46 7.97 -32.63
N TYR A 6 -17.52 8.70 -32.05
CA TYR A 6 -16.46 8.10 -31.26
C TYR A 6 -17.12 7.51 -30.01
N GLU A 7 -17.43 6.22 -30.03
CA GLU A 7 -17.71 5.47 -28.82
C GLU A 7 -16.40 5.40 -28.04
N VAL A 8 -16.24 6.28 -27.05
CA VAL A 8 -15.14 6.17 -26.10
C VAL A 8 -15.42 4.93 -25.27
N ALA A 9 -14.79 3.82 -25.65
CA ALA A 9 -14.83 2.58 -24.87
C ALA A 9 -14.33 2.89 -23.45
N LYS A 10 -15.09 2.46 -22.44
CA LYS A 10 -14.70 2.63 -21.04
C LYS A 10 -13.35 1.96 -20.79
N PHE A 11 -12.49 2.60 -20.01
CA PHE A 11 -11.24 1.99 -19.61
C PHE A 11 -11.52 0.77 -18.72
N ASN A 12 -11.14 -0.41 -19.22
CA ASN A 12 -11.42 -1.71 -18.62
C ASN A 12 -10.21 -2.31 -17.87
N GLY A 13 -9.08 -1.59 -17.78
CA GLY A 13 -7.86 -2.09 -17.13
C GLY A 13 -6.80 -2.65 -18.08
N ASP A 14 -7.14 -2.96 -19.33
CA ASP A 14 -6.23 -3.65 -20.26
C ASP A 14 -5.20 -2.71 -20.92
N ASN A 15 -5.50 -1.41 -21.02
CA ASN A 15 -4.67 -0.41 -21.70
C ASN A 15 -3.48 0.14 -20.86
N GLY A 16 -3.03 -0.62 -19.86
CA GLY A 16 -1.84 -0.33 -19.06
C GLY A 16 -2.07 0.69 -17.93
N PHE A 17 -1.31 0.51 -16.85
CA PHE A 17 -1.38 1.32 -15.62
C PHE A 17 -1.08 2.81 -15.86
N SER A 18 -0.23 3.16 -16.83
CA SER A 18 0.12 4.54 -17.17
C SER A 18 -1.06 5.33 -17.76
N THR A 19 -1.83 4.70 -18.67
CA THR A 19 -3.04 5.27 -19.26
C THR A 19 -4.10 5.48 -18.19
N TRP A 20 -4.25 4.51 -17.28
CA TRP A 20 -5.13 4.63 -16.12
C TRP A 20 -4.74 5.81 -15.23
N GLN A 21 -3.45 5.90 -14.86
CA GLN A 21 -2.93 6.97 -14.01
C GLN A 21 -3.18 8.34 -14.64
N ARG A 22 -2.84 8.54 -15.91
CA ARG A 22 -3.07 9.83 -16.59
C ARG A 22 -4.55 10.21 -16.60
N THR A 23 -5.43 9.27 -16.98
CA THR A 23 -6.88 9.53 -17.03
C THR A 23 -7.46 9.86 -15.65
N MET A 24 -7.03 9.13 -14.61
CA MET A 24 -7.42 9.42 -13.22
C MET A 24 -6.94 10.80 -12.78
N LYS A 25 -5.70 11.18 -13.12
CA LYS A 25 -5.16 12.50 -12.81
C LYS A 25 -5.98 13.61 -13.46
N ASP A 26 -6.23 13.49 -14.76
CA ASP A 26 -6.99 14.49 -15.52
C ASP A 26 -8.40 14.70 -14.94
N LEU A 27 -9.09 13.63 -14.54
CA LEU A 27 -10.42 13.71 -13.94
C LEU A 27 -10.42 14.36 -12.55
N LEU A 28 -9.41 14.05 -11.73
CA LEU A 28 -9.28 14.67 -10.41
C LEU A 28 -8.92 16.16 -10.55
N ILE A 29 -8.04 16.53 -11.48
CA ILE A 29 -7.72 17.92 -11.81
C ILE A 29 -8.98 18.68 -12.27
N GLN A 30 -9.78 18.09 -13.17
CA GLN A 30 -11.04 18.69 -13.65
C GLN A 30 -12.05 18.99 -12.53
N GLN A 31 -12.01 18.24 -11.44
CA GLN A 31 -12.87 18.46 -10.28
C GLN A 31 -12.23 19.33 -9.20
N SER A 32 -11.10 19.97 -9.51
CA SER A 32 -10.29 20.74 -8.56
C SER A 32 -9.72 19.89 -7.41
N LEU A 33 -9.59 18.58 -7.61
CA LEU A 33 -9.06 17.58 -6.66
C LEU A 33 -7.63 17.16 -7.00
N HIS A 34 -6.86 18.06 -7.63
CA HIS A 34 -5.49 17.80 -8.07
C HIS A 34 -4.55 17.42 -6.90
N LYS A 35 -4.80 17.96 -5.70
CA LYS A 35 -4.07 17.62 -4.48
C LYS A 35 -4.46 16.25 -3.89
N ALA A 36 -5.60 15.65 -4.24
CA ALA A 36 -5.92 14.29 -3.79
C ALA A 36 -4.97 13.22 -4.39
N LEU A 37 -4.19 13.58 -5.41
CA LEU A 37 -3.24 12.70 -6.10
C LEU A 37 -1.88 12.58 -5.40
N GLY A 38 -1.55 13.44 -4.43
CA GLY A 38 -0.26 13.38 -3.72
C GLY A 38 0.98 13.61 -4.61
N GLU A 39 0.80 14.09 -5.84
CA GLU A 39 1.90 14.32 -6.76
C GLU A 39 2.32 15.80 -6.74
N SER A 40 3.25 16.12 -5.85
CA SER A 40 4.20 17.19 -6.16
C SER A 40 4.96 16.78 -7.41
N THR A 41 4.98 17.64 -8.42
CA THR A 41 5.84 17.41 -9.58
C THR A 41 7.30 17.32 -9.10
N ILE A 42 8.11 16.48 -9.75
CA ILE A 42 9.52 16.22 -9.35
C ILE A 42 10.36 17.51 -9.27
N ASP A 43 9.90 18.61 -9.88
CA ASP A 43 10.56 19.93 -9.86
C ASP A 43 10.10 20.84 -8.70
N GLU A 44 9.01 20.54 -7.97
CA GLU A 44 8.53 21.35 -6.82
C GLU A 44 9.05 20.85 -5.45
N VAL A 45 9.62 19.64 -5.42
CA VAL A 45 10.15 19.01 -4.18
C VAL A 45 11.40 19.72 -3.64
N ALA A 46 12.03 20.60 -4.43
CA ALA A 46 13.24 21.31 -4.00
C ALA A 46 12.96 22.53 -3.10
N GLU A 47 11.75 23.12 -3.10
CA GLU A 47 11.52 24.34 -2.34
C GLU A 47 10.23 24.41 -1.51
N HIS A 48 9.20 23.60 -1.77
CA HIS A 48 7.98 23.62 -0.94
C HIS A 48 7.66 22.23 -0.39
N LYS A 49 7.83 22.10 0.94
CA LYS A 49 7.30 20.97 1.72
C LYS A 49 5.77 21.02 1.66
N GLU A 50 5.15 20.29 0.75
CA GLU A 50 3.73 19.96 0.91
C GLU A 50 3.58 19.17 2.22
N GLN A 51 2.81 19.73 3.16
CA GLN A 51 2.66 19.16 4.49
C GLN A 51 1.57 18.07 4.47
N PRO A 52 1.80 16.91 5.12
CA PRO A 52 0.81 15.83 5.20
C PRO A 52 -0.57 16.28 5.70
N ASP A 53 -0.62 17.32 6.53
CA ASP A 53 -1.83 17.84 7.14
C ASP A 53 -2.80 18.46 6.12
N GLU A 54 -2.29 19.09 5.05
CA GLU A 54 -3.12 19.72 4.02
C GLU A 54 -3.86 18.68 3.15
N PHE A 55 -3.22 17.54 2.87
CA PHE A 55 -3.86 16.42 2.17
C PHE A 55 -4.99 15.78 3.00
N VAL A 56 -4.76 15.67 4.31
CA VAL A 56 -5.75 15.13 5.25
C VAL A 56 -6.95 16.06 5.36
N GLU A 57 -6.72 17.38 5.47
CA GLU A 57 -7.78 18.39 5.58
C GLU A 57 -8.68 18.44 4.34
N GLN A 58 -8.11 18.36 3.13
CA GLN A 58 -8.90 18.31 1.90
C GLN A 58 -9.68 17.00 1.75
N GLY A 59 -9.07 15.86 2.13
CA GLY A 59 -9.75 14.58 2.20
C GLY A 59 -10.93 14.58 3.18
N GLU A 60 -10.81 15.29 4.30
CA GLU A 60 -11.89 15.50 5.26
C GLU A 60 -13.00 16.39 4.69
N GLN A 61 -12.66 17.49 4.02
CA GLN A 61 -13.62 18.38 3.38
C GLN A 61 -14.42 17.66 2.27
N LEU A 62 -13.73 16.88 1.45
CA LEU A 62 -14.32 15.98 0.45
C LEU A 62 -15.25 14.95 1.08
N GLY A 63 -14.84 14.37 2.22
CA GLY A 63 -15.61 13.40 2.98
C GLY A 63 -16.93 13.95 3.56
N GLN A 64 -17.05 15.27 3.67
CA GLN A 64 -18.21 15.96 4.23
C GLN A 64 -19.25 16.34 3.16
N ASP A 65 -18.81 16.65 1.93
CA ASP A 65 -19.70 17.03 0.83
C ASP A 65 -20.21 15.79 0.04
N LYS A 66 -21.40 15.34 0.43
CA LYS A 66 -22.07 14.18 -0.19
C LYS A 66 -22.40 14.41 -1.67
N GLU A 67 -22.69 15.64 -2.07
CA GLU A 67 -23.06 15.97 -3.45
C GLU A 67 -21.83 15.91 -4.34
N LEU A 68 -20.70 16.43 -3.86
CA LEU A 68 -19.43 16.38 -4.56
C LEU A 68 -18.91 14.93 -4.69
N ILE A 69 -19.04 14.10 -3.64
CA ILE A 69 -18.74 12.65 -3.73
C ILE A 69 -19.62 11.96 -4.78
N ALA A 70 -20.93 12.25 -4.79
CA ALA A 70 -21.85 11.64 -5.74
C ALA A 70 -21.52 12.04 -7.19
N LYS A 71 -21.18 13.31 -7.41
CA LYS A 71 -20.72 13.82 -8.70
C LYS A 71 -19.42 13.16 -9.14
N LEU A 72 -18.43 13.07 -8.25
CA LEU A 72 -17.16 12.39 -8.51
C LEU A 72 -17.36 10.93 -8.92
N LYS A 73 -18.16 10.17 -8.16
CA LYS A 73 -18.50 8.78 -8.50
C LYS A 73 -19.15 8.67 -9.89
N LYS A 74 -20.09 9.56 -10.19
CA LYS A 74 -20.78 9.61 -11.50
C LYS A 74 -19.81 9.90 -12.63
N ASP A 75 -18.87 10.82 -12.45
CA ASP A 75 -17.90 11.15 -13.50
C ASP A 75 -16.86 10.04 -13.69
N LEU A 76 -16.35 9.45 -12.60
CA LEU A 76 -15.45 8.30 -12.68
C LEU A 76 -16.11 7.10 -13.39
N SER A 77 -17.37 6.79 -13.10
CA SER A 77 -18.12 5.70 -13.74
C SER A 77 -18.42 5.89 -15.23
N LYS A 78 -18.25 7.11 -15.77
CA LYS A 78 -18.30 7.35 -17.22
C LYS A 78 -17.01 6.89 -17.89
N SER A 79 -15.86 7.15 -17.26
CA SER A 79 -14.54 6.89 -17.83
C SER A 79 -14.01 5.49 -17.51
N PHE A 80 -14.41 4.92 -16.38
CA PHE A 80 -13.94 3.62 -15.89
C PHE A 80 -15.09 2.63 -15.72
N ASP A 81 -14.81 1.35 -15.96
CA ASP A 81 -15.68 0.29 -15.49
C ASP A 81 -15.50 0.12 -13.97
N MET A 82 -16.37 0.78 -13.21
CA MET A 82 -16.34 0.75 -11.74
C MET A 82 -17.73 0.51 -11.16
N LYS A 83 -17.75 -0.16 -10.01
CA LYS A 83 -18.96 -0.43 -9.24
C LYS A 83 -18.88 0.27 -7.90
N ASP A 84 -19.96 0.93 -7.50
CA ASP A 84 -20.09 1.40 -6.13
C ASP A 84 -20.40 0.21 -5.21
N LEU A 85 -19.44 -0.16 -4.37
CA LEU A 85 -19.58 -1.25 -3.40
C LEU A 85 -20.13 -0.75 -2.05
N GLY A 86 -20.51 0.53 -1.97
CA GLY A 86 -21.01 1.14 -0.74
C GLY A 86 -19.87 1.60 0.18
N PRO A 87 -20.05 1.55 1.51
CA PRO A 87 -19.00 1.91 2.46
C PRO A 87 -17.74 1.07 2.25
N ALA A 88 -16.56 1.71 2.33
CA ALA A 88 -15.29 1.01 2.22
C ALA A 88 -15.16 -0.05 3.33
N GLN A 89 -15.08 -1.32 2.93
CA GLN A 89 -14.87 -2.46 3.81
C GLN A 89 -13.44 -2.99 3.71
N GLN A 90 -12.73 -2.67 2.62
CA GLN A 90 -11.36 -3.10 2.41
C GLN A 90 -10.58 -2.06 1.60
N ILE A 91 -9.33 -1.82 1.98
CA ILE A 91 -8.38 -1.00 1.21
C ILE A 91 -6.98 -1.63 1.29
N LEU A 92 -6.36 -1.90 0.14
CA LEU A 92 -5.00 -2.49 0.07
C LEU A 92 -4.82 -3.74 0.95
N GLY A 93 -5.85 -4.58 1.08
CA GLY A 93 -5.80 -5.77 1.94
C GLY A 93 -5.99 -5.53 3.43
N MET A 94 -6.23 -4.28 3.87
CA MET A 94 -6.74 -3.94 5.19
C MET A 94 -8.26 -4.02 5.20
N ASN A 95 -8.83 -4.76 6.14
CA ASN A 95 -10.27 -4.71 6.42
C ASN A 95 -10.58 -3.48 7.26
N ILE A 96 -11.64 -2.77 6.89
CA ILE A 96 -12.13 -1.56 7.56
C ILE A 96 -13.47 -1.89 8.21
N VAL A 97 -13.56 -1.68 9.52
CA VAL A 97 -14.83 -1.67 10.26
C VAL A 97 -15.05 -0.25 10.76
N ARG A 98 -16.20 0.34 10.43
CA ARG A 98 -16.53 1.73 10.80
C ARG A 98 -17.90 1.80 11.47
N GLU A 99 -17.92 2.15 12.74
CA GLU A 99 -19.15 2.47 13.49
C GLU A 99 -19.33 3.98 13.56
N ARG A 100 -20.17 4.54 12.68
CA ARG A 100 -20.38 6.00 12.60
C ARG A 100 -21.04 6.59 13.85
N ILE A 101 -21.99 5.89 14.46
CA ILE A 101 -22.71 6.38 15.66
C ILE A 101 -21.73 6.57 16.83
N LYS A 102 -20.85 5.59 17.05
CA LYS A 102 -19.84 5.64 18.11
C LYS A 102 -18.57 6.38 17.70
N ARG A 103 -18.49 6.87 16.45
CA ARG A 103 -17.31 7.48 15.82
C ARG A 103 -16.04 6.63 15.97
N LYS A 104 -16.19 5.30 15.80
CA LYS A 104 -15.07 4.34 15.89
C LYS A 104 -14.70 3.79 14.52
N LEU A 105 -13.41 3.60 14.32
CA LEU A 105 -12.81 3.01 13.13
C LEU A 105 -11.81 1.95 13.58
N TRP A 106 -11.91 0.75 13.01
CA TRP A 106 -10.96 -0.33 13.22
C TRP A 106 -10.40 -0.77 11.87
N LEU A 107 -9.09 -1.05 11.87
CA LEU A 107 -8.36 -1.56 10.73
C LEU A 107 -7.77 -2.91 11.10
N SER A 108 -7.87 -3.91 10.22
CA SER A 108 -7.27 -5.24 10.43
C SER A 108 -6.58 -5.73 9.18
N GLN A 109 -5.36 -6.23 9.31
CA GLN A 109 -4.59 -6.89 8.25
C GLN A 109 -4.48 -8.41 8.43
N GLU A 110 -5.34 -9.01 9.26
CA GLU A 110 -5.30 -10.45 9.58
C GLU A 110 -5.19 -11.32 8.32
N LYS A 111 -6.11 -11.13 7.36
CA LYS A 111 -6.10 -11.86 6.07
C LYS A 111 -4.83 -11.64 5.26
N TYR A 112 -4.21 -10.47 5.34
CA TYR A 112 -2.95 -10.20 4.67
C TYR A 112 -1.81 -10.97 5.34
N ILE A 113 -1.75 -10.93 6.68
CA ILE A 113 -0.74 -11.64 7.48
C ILE A 113 -0.84 -13.14 7.24
N GLU A 114 -2.05 -13.71 7.22
CA GLU A 114 -2.28 -15.14 6.91
C GLU A 114 -1.70 -15.52 5.54
N ARG A 115 -2.00 -14.73 4.49
CA ARG A 115 -1.43 -14.95 3.15
C ARG A 115 0.08 -14.83 3.11
N VAL A 116 0.66 -13.91 3.87
CA VAL A 116 2.13 -13.78 3.99
C VAL A 116 2.71 -15.02 4.64
N LEU A 117 2.14 -15.48 5.76
CA LEU A 117 2.59 -16.70 6.44
C LEU A 117 2.49 -17.93 5.53
N GLU A 118 1.40 -18.08 4.77
CA GLU A 118 1.25 -19.15 3.79
C GLU A 118 2.31 -19.06 2.67
N ARG A 119 2.52 -17.87 2.11
CA ARG A 119 3.50 -17.63 1.04
C ARG A 119 4.92 -18.04 1.41
N PHE A 120 5.31 -17.83 2.67
CA PHE A 120 6.64 -18.19 3.17
C PHE A 120 6.66 -19.51 3.94
N ASN A 121 5.62 -20.34 3.82
CA ASN A 121 5.52 -21.67 4.45
C ASN A 121 5.63 -21.63 6.00
N MET A 122 5.06 -20.61 6.62
CA MET A 122 5.09 -20.33 8.07
C MET A 122 3.70 -20.42 8.73
N LYS A 123 2.71 -21.08 8.11
CA LYS A 123 1.33 -21.17 8.63
C LYS A 123 1.25 -21.78 10.05
N SER A 124 2.18 -22.65 10.40
CA SER A 124 2.27 -23.30 11.73
C SER A 124 3.23 -22.60 12.70
N ALA A 125 3.73 -21.40 12.37
CA ALA A 125 4.60 -20.65 13.24
C ALA A 125 3.89 -20.26 14.54
N LYS A 126 4.60 -20.36 15.67
CA LYS A 126 4.05 -19.99 16.97
C LYS A 126 4.04 -18.47 17.12
N PRO A 127 2.95 -17.87 17.63
CA PRO A 127 2.92 -16.45 17.91
C PRO A 127 3.89 -16.12 19.05
N VAL A 128 4.64 -15.04 18.89
CA VAL A 128 5.56 -14.51 19.90
C VAL A 128 5.27 -13.03 20.11
N SER A 129 5.31 -12.58 21.37
CA SER A 129 5.11 -11.17 21.71
C SER A 129 6.29 -10.30 21.29
N THR A 130 7.50 -10.87 21.35
CA THR A 130 8.74 -10.18 20.99
C THR A 130 9.38 -10.92 19.82
N PRO A 131 9.26 -10.42 18.57
CA PRO A 131 9.74 -11.12 17.39
C PRO A 131 11.28 -11.25 17.32
N LEU A 132 12.00 -10.33 17.99
CA LEU A 132 13.46 -10.37 18.10
C LEU A 132 13.86 -10.47 19.57
N ALA A 133 14.45 -11.60 19.95
CA ALA A 133 14.91 -11.80 21.32
C ALA A 133 16.05 -10.84 21.66
N SER A 134 16.08 -10.30 22.89
CA SER A 134 17.06 -9.30 23.32
C SER A 134 18.52 -9.76 23.27
N HIS A 135 18.75 -11.07 23.35
CA HIS A 135 20.08 -11.67 23.25
C HIS A 135 20.54 -11.88 21.81
N LEU A 136 19.62 -11.82 20.83
CA LEU A 136 19.96 -12.05 19.42
C LEU A 136 20.51 -10.76 18.81
N LYS A 137 21.82 -10.74 18.59
CA LYS A 137 22.52 -9.63 17.92
C LYS A 137 22.91 -10.04 16.50
N LEU A 138 22.06 -9.69 15.53
CA LEU A 138 22.34 -9.89 14.11
C LEU A 138 23.48 -8.97 13.67
N SER A 139 24.44 -9.50 12.90
CA SER A 139 25.61 -8.75 12.44
C SER A 139 26.06 -9.20 11.06
N LYS A 140 26.79 -8.33 10.36
CA LYS A 140 27.36 -8.65 9.04
C LYS A 140 28.34 -9.84 9.07
N GLN A 141 28.83 -10.25 10.25
CA GLN A 141 29.69 -11.43 10.37
C GLN A 141 28.90 -12.74 10.16
N MET A 142 27.57 -12.69 10.25
CA MET A 142 26.67 -13.83 10.01
C MET A 142 26.27 -13.95 8.53
N CYS A 143 26.79 -13.07 7.66
CA CYS A 143 26.62 -13.18 6.21
C CYS A 143 27.32 -14.45 5.68
N PRO A 144 26.79 -15.06 4.61
CA PRO A 144 27.33 -16.29 4.04
C PRO A 144 28.75 -16.07 3.50
N THR A 145 29.68 -16.94 3.91
CA THR A 145 31.10 -16.85 3.52
C THR A 145 31.48 -17.93 2.52
N THR A 146 30.88 -19.13 2.64
CA THR A 146 31.12 -20.25 1.75
C THR A 146 30.21 -20.20 0.52
N LYS A 147 30.57 -20.94 -0.54
CA LYS A 147 29.77 -21.00 -1.76
C LYS A 147 28.43 -21.70 -1.50
N GLU A 148 28.47 -22.74 -0.68
CA GLU A 148 27.34 -23.57 -0.28
C GLU A 148 26.31 -22.75 0.53
N GLU A 149 26.77 -21.90 1.45
CA GLU A 149 25.89 -20.99 2.20
C GLU A 149 25.21 -19.97 1.28
N LYS A 150 25.96 -19.39 0.34
CA LYS A 150 25.43 -18.43 -0.63
C LYS A 150 24.37 -19.05 -1.53
N GLU A 151 24.62 -20.26 -2.02
CA GLU A 151 23.65 -21.02 -2.84
C GLU A 151 22.40 -21.41 -2.03
N GLY A 152 22.56 -21.67 -0.73
CA GLY A 152 21.45 -21.94 0.18
C GLY A 152 20.53 -20.73 0.37
N ILE A 153 21.10 -19.57 0.71
CA ILE A 153 20.30 -18.36 0.98
C ILE A 153 19.74 -17.72 -0.30
N ALA A 154 20.38 -17.92 -1.45
CA ALA A 154 19.88 -17.41 -2.73
C ALA A 154 18.48 -17.93 -3.10
N LYS A 155 18.08 -19.08 -2.54
CA LYS A 155 16.75 -19.67 -2.73
C LYS A 155 15.69 -19.08 -1.79
N VAL A 156 16.12 -18.36 -0.74
CA VAL A 156 15.23 -17.76 0.24
C VAL A 156 14.87 -16.35 -0.26
N PRO A 157 13.57 -16.06 -0.51
CA PRO A 157 13.13 -14.74 -0.97
C PRO A 157 13.11 -13.71 0.17
N TYR A 158 14.28 -13.42 0.74
CA TYR A 158 14.46 -12.58 1.94
C TYR A 158 13.89 -11.18 1.77
N SER A 159 14.25 -10.49 0.68
CA SER A 159 13.78 -9.13 0.39
C SER A 159 12.26 -9.05 0.24
N SER A 160 11.66 -10.07 -0.36
CA SER A 160 10.20 -10.20 -0.49
C SER A 160 9.54 -10.38 0.89
N ALA A 161 10.12 -11.20 1.77
CA ALA A 161 9.63 -11.40 3.13
C ALA A 161 9.70 -10.11 3.95
N VAL A 162 10.85 -9.43 3.93
CA VAL A 162 11.02 -8.14 4.60
C VAL A 162 10.05 -7.09 4.06
N GLY A 163 9.87 -7.00 2.74
CA GLY A 163 8.91 -6.08 2.13
C GLY A 163 7.46 -6.34 2.55
N SER A 164 7.05 -7.62 2.62
CA SER A 164 5.74 -7.99 3.16
C SER A 164 5.57 -7.58 4.63
N LEU A 165 6.61 -7.75 5.46
CA LEU A 165 6.58 -7.34 6.86
C LEU A 165 6.58 -5.82 7.04
N MET A 166 7.28 -5.07 6.17
CA MET A 166 7.26 -3.61 6.18
C MET A 166 5.85 -3.06 5.97
N TYR A 167 5.07 -3.65 5.07
CA TYR A 167 3.67 -3.23 4.88
C TYR A 167 2.82 -3.45 6.13
N VAL A 168 2.99 -4.60 6.80
CA VAL A 168 2.29 -4.92 8.06
C VAL A 168 2.68 -3.94 9.18
N MET A 169 3.98 -3.66 9.29
CA MET A 169 4.57 -2.71 10.24
C MET A 169 3.97 -1.31 10.11
N VAL A 170 3.92 -0.78 8.89
CA VAL A 170 3.48 0.61 8.63
C VAL A 170 1.98 0.78 8.88
N CYS A 171 1.16 -0.22 8.56
CA CYS A 171 -0.29 -0.05 8.57
C CYS A 171 -0.97 -0.43 9.88
N THR A 172 -0.67 -1.60 10.46
CA THR A 172 -1.45 -2.12 11.62
C THR A 172 -0.62 -2.72 12.75
N ARG A 173 0.67 -2.99 12.55
CA ARG A 173 1.55 -3.63 13.56
C ARG A 173 2.83 -2.82 13.81
N PRO A 174 2.75 -1.60 14.34
CA PRO A 174 3.94 -0.82 14.66
C PRO A 174 4.85 -1.49 15.69
N ASP A 175 4.33 -2.45 16.47
CA ASP A 175 5.06 -3.23 17.47
C ASP A 175 6.18 -4.10 16.87
N ILE A 176 6.10 -4.49 15.59
CA ILE A 176 7.19 -5.24 14.93
C ILE A 176 8.27 -4.33 14.32
N ALA A 177 8.12 -3.01 14.42
CA ALA A 177 8.96 -2.05 13.69
C ALA A 177 10.45 -2.17 14.00
N HIS A 178 10.79 -2.39 15.27
CA HIS A 178 12.18 -2.60 15.67
C HIS A 178 12.78 -3.83 14.97
N THR A 179 12.08 -4.96 15.00
CA THR A 179 12.54 -6.21 14.37
C THR A 179 12.72 -6.01 12.87
N VAL A 180 11.71 -5.46 12.18
CA VAL A 180 11.76 -5.21 10.73
C VAL A 180 12.90 -4.26 10.38
N GLY A 181 13.12 -3.22 11.20
CA GLY A 181 14.23 -2.29 11.04
C GLY A 181 15.60 -2.94 11.17
N VAL A 182 15.76 -3.94 12.05
CA VAL A 182 17.03 -4.70 12.18
C VAL A 182 17.26 -5.60 10.97
N VAL A 183 16.28 -6.44 10.59
CA VAL A 183 16.43 -7.40 9.47
C VAL A 183 16.58 -6.70 8.12
N SER A 184 15.98 -5.52 7.94
CA SER A 184 16.11 -4.74 6.70
C SER A 184 17.54 -4.30 6.36
N ARG A 185 18.47 -4.31 7.33
CA ARG A 185 19.87 -3.95 7.12
C ARG A 185 20.65 -4.99 6.31
N PHE A 186 20.09 -6.20 6.16
CA PHE A 186 20.75 -7.35 5.54
C PHE A 186 20.13 -7.73 4.18
N LEU A 187 19.35 -6.84 3.56
CA LEU A 187 18.67 -7.10 2.28
C LEU A 187 19.62 -7.49 1.13
N GLU A 188 20.83 -6.94 1.11
CA GLU A 188 21.81 -7.17 0.05
C GLU A 188 22.52 -8.53 0.18
N ASN A 189 22.83 -8.95 1.41
CA ASN A 189 23.57 -10.18 1.69
C ASN A 189 23.05 -10.84 2.98
N PRO A 190 21.85 -11.42 2.96
CA PRO A 190 21.29 -12.09 4.12
C PRO A 190 22.07 -13.37 4.43
N GLY A 191 22.15 -13.72 5.70
CA GLY A 191 22.70 -14.98 6.19
C GLY A 191 21.59 -15.84 6.75
N LYS A 192 21.88 -17.10 7.07
CA LYS A 192 20.86 -18.01 7.61
C LYS A 192 20.29 -17.56 8.97
N GLU A 193 21.11 -16.86 9.76
CA GLU A 193 20.71 -16.30 11.05
C GLU A 193 19.92 -14.99 10.92
N HIS A 194 19.99 -14.31 9.76
CA HIS A 194 19.28 -13.05 9.47
C HIS A 194 17.82 -13.28 9.07
#